data_AF-A0A2V8U0Z5-F1
#
_entry.id   AF-A0A2V8U0Z5-F1
#
_cell.length_a   1.000
_cell.length_b   1.000
_cell.length_c   1.000
_cell.angle_alpha   90.00
_cell.angle_beta   90.00
_cell.angle_gamma   90.00
#
_symmetry.space_group_name_H-M   'P 1'
#
loop_
_entity.id
_entity.type
_entity.pdbx_description
1 polymer ?
#
loop_
_entity_poly.entity_id
_entity_poly.type
_entity_poly.pdbx_seq_one_letter_code
_entity_poly.pdbx_strand_id
1 'polypeptide(L)'
;MLLMRPGHGSPAAFALGLFCAGVLLPGTGARAVPRGVCKEIREHYEGLTLRLRIDLRAAGRADDANVVGLDGVGYPSERSLVLFTSLESVFLQRITSEGGSRLGLTVYRSREEADRLRASAVPQTMGANPNFGRTLATFAQQGSTSVVLELKAGKQDAAGQRQEIETLLDRVFYLKSDPTRDDLESFVRHHPDLPVPRLHAVTGLPDDEIRALLKEAAPPG
;
A
#
# COMPACT_ATOMS: atom_id res chain seq x y z
N MET A 1 -69.46 -42.13 43.83
CA MET A 1 -69.34 -43.58 43.55
C MET A 1 -68.09 -43.79 42.71
N LEU A 2 -67.18 -44.67 43.19
CA LEU A 2 -65.89 -45.17 42.67
C LEU A 2 -65.33 -44.58 41.34
N LEU A 3 -64.17 -43.92 41.27
CA LEU A 3 -62.77 -44.36 41.48
C LEU A 3 -62.27 -45.37 40.41
N MET A 4 -61.41 -44.91 39.47
CA MET A 4 -60.17 -45.59 39.02
C MET A 4 -59.33 -44.72 38.06
N ARG A 5 -58.14 -44.31 38.52
CA ARG A 5 -56.86 -44.18 37.78
C ARG A 5 -56.09 -45.51 38.02
N PRO A 6 -55.06 -45.99 37.24
CA PRO A 6 -53.85 -45.23 36.87
C PRO A 6 -53.07 -45.70 35.59
N GLY A 7 -51.90 -45.09 35.32
CA GLY A 7 -50.82 -45.62 34.45
C GLY A 7 -50.08 -44.51 33.69
N HIS A 8 -49.14 -43.75 34.27
CA HIS A 8 -47.71 -44.02 34.53
C HIS A 8 -46.85 -44.40 33.32
N GLY A 9 -46.04 -43.43 32.87
CA GLY A 9 -44.89 -43.59 31.98
C GLY A 9 -44.16 -42.25 31.74
N SER A 10 -43.29 -41.84 32.66
CA SER A 10 -42.22 -40.83 32.48
C SER A 10 -40.90 -41.56 32.12
N PRO A 11 -39.72 -40.90 32.03
CA PRO A 11 -39.26 -39.81 31.16
C PRO A 11 -37.91 -40.15 30.43
N ALA A 12 -37.60 -39.56 29.28
CA ALA A 12 -36.24 -39.37 28.69
C ALA A 12 -36.41 -38.90 27.23
N ALA A 13 -35.67 -37.96 26.64
CA ALA A 13 -34.30 -37.56 26.90
C ALA A 13 -34.07 -36.07 26.61
N PHE A 14 -33.12 -35.52 27.35
CA PHE A 14 -32.42 -34.26 27.14
C PHE A 14 -31.62 -34.25 25.82
N ALA A 15 -31.65 -33.11 25.12
CA ALA A 15 -30.50 -32.46 24.45
C ALA A 15 -30.99 -31.08 23.98
N LEU A 16 -30.83 -30.00 24.77
CA LEU A 16 -29.66 -29.11 24.83
C LEU A 16 -29.18 -28.63 23.44
N GLY A 17 -29.46 -27.37 23.13
CA GLY A 17 -28.95 -26.65 21.97
C GLY A 17 -29.33 -25.18 22.00
N LEU A 18 -28.55 -24.38 22.73
CA LEU A 18 -28.46 -22.91 22.81
C LEU A 18 -29.07 -22.17 21.59
N PHE A 19 -29.99 -21.22 21.77
CA PHE A 19 -29.73 -19.81 22.17
C PHE A 19 -28.67 -19.11 21.30
N CYS A 20 -29.12 -18.34 20.30
CA CYS A 20 -28.82 -16.91 20.16
C CYS A 20 -29.38 -16.36 18.83
N ALA A 21 -30.40 -15.51 18.96
CA ALA A 21 -30.72 -14.49 17.99
C ALA A 21 -29.50 -13.60 17.72
N GLY A 22 -29.31 -13.13 16.49
CA GLY A 22 -28.18 -12.28 16.22
C GLY A 22 -27.98 -11.84 14.77
N VAL A 23 -28.89 -10.99 14.28
CA VAL A 23 -28.55 -9.81 13.47
C VAL A 23 -27.90 -10.04 12.09
N LEU A 24 -28.68 -9.67 11.06
CA LEU A 24 -28.26 -8.86 9.90
C LEU A 24 -26.73 -8.73 9.70
N LEU A 25 -26.21 -9.19 8.56
CA LEU A 25 -24.96 -8.65 8.04
C LEU A 25 -25.30 -7.49 7.09
N PRO A 26 -25.48 -6.24 7.58
CA PRO A 26 -25.25 -5.10 6.71
C PRO A 26 -23.75 -5.06 6.44
N GLY A 27 -23.37 -4.68 5.22
CA GLY A 27 -21.98 -4.61 4.77
C GLY A 27 -21.06 -4.06 5.87
N THR A 28 -20.01 -4.80 6.17
CA THR A 28 -18.93 -4.36 7.06
C THR A 28 -18.32 -3.12 6.44
N GLY A 29 -18.84 -1.96 6.85
CA GLY A 29 -18.33 -0.67 6.45
C GLY A 29 -16.82 -0.64 6.63
N ALA A 30 -16.14 -0.13 5.62
CA ALA A 30 -14.70 0.08 5.61
C ALA A 30 -14.28 0.78 6.92
N ARG A 31 -13.68 0.02 7.84
CA ARG A 31 -13.28 0.50 9.16
C ARG A 31 -11.75 0.57 9.27
N ALA A 32 -11.28 1.76 9.62
CA ALA A 32 -9.88 2.22 9.61
C ALA A 32 -8.87 1.28 10.29
N VAL A 33 -7.64 1.25 9.77
CA VAL A 33 -6.45 0.64 10.41
C VAL A 33 -6.33 1.15 11.86
N PRO A 34 -6.13 0.27 12.86
CA PRO A 34 -5.97 0.67 14.25
C PRO A 34 -4.84 1.69 14.42
N ARG A 35 -5.10 2.73 15.22
CA ARG A 35 -4.13 3.82 15.47
C ARG A 35 -2.79 3.33 16.01
N GLY A 36 -2.80 2.27 16.83
CA GLY A 36 -1.57 1.67 17.39
C GLY A 36 -0.66 1.11 16.30
N VAL A 37 -1.22 0.27 15.41
CA VAL A 37 -0.47 -0.31 14.28
C VAL A 37 0.06 0.79 13.36
N CYS A 38 -0.80 1.77 13.00
CA CYS A 38 -0.38 2.90 12.18
C CYS A 38 0.75 3.71 12.82
N LYS A 39 0.70 3.93 14.14
CA LYS A 39 1.75 4.65 14.87
C LYS A 39 3.09 3.89 14.83
N GLU A 40 3.09 2.59 15.10
CA GLU A 40 4.33 1.79 15.10
C GLU A 40 5.00 1.74 13.73
N ILE A 41 4.20 1.57 12.67
CA ILE A 41 4.67 1.59 11.28
C ILE A 41 5.25 2.97 10.95
N ARG A 42 4.58 4.05 11.37
CA ARG A 42 5.09 5.42 11.19
C ARG A 42 6.44 5.63 11.86
N GLU A 43 6.57 5.21 13.11
CA GLU A 43 7.83 5.34 13.87
C GLU A 43 9.00 4.58 13.23
N HIS A 44 8.73 3.48 12.50
CA HIS A 44 9.77 2.71 11.83
C HIS A 44 10.14 3.23 10.44
N TYR A 45 9.16 3.70 9.66
CA TYR A 45 9.36 3.92 8.22
C TYR A 45 9.19 5.38 7.75
N GLU A 46 8.48 6.25 8.50
CA GLU A 46 8.39 7.66 8.11
C GLU A 46 9.76 8.34 8.18
N GLY A 47 10.09 9.13 7.16
CA GLY A 47 11.32 9.89 7.09
C GLY A 47 12.54 9.10 6.65
N LEU A 48 12.35 7.90 6.08
CA LEU A 48 13.43 7.11 5.50
C LEU A 48 13.62 7.38 4.01
N THR A 49 14.86 7.28 3.55
CA THR A 49 15.18 7.12 2.13
C THR A 49 15.26 5.63 1.82
N LEU A 50 14.44 5.17 0.90
CA LEU A 50 14.27 3.76 0.53
C LEU A 50 14.47 3.58 -0.98
N ARG A 51 14.83 2.38 -1.40
CA ARG A 51 14.97 2.06 -2.82
C ARG A 51 13.70 1.39 -3.33
N LEU A 52 13.15 1.86 -4.45
CA LEU A 52 11.93 1.32 -5.05
C LEU A 52 12.14 -0.07 -5.65
N ARG A 53 11.08 -0.89 -5.59
CA ARG A 53 10.97 -2.18 -6.29
C ARG A 53 10.04 -2.14 -7.50
N ILE A 54 9.16 -1.15 -7.53
CA ILE A 54 8.15 -0.98 -8.57
C ILE A 54 8.18 0.45 -9.09
N ASP A 55 7.77 0.62 -10.33
CA ASP A 55 7.57 1.94 -10.90
C ASP A 55 6.34 2.59 -10.27
N LEU A 56 6.45 3.86 -9.90
CA LEU A 56 5.35 4.63 -9.34
C LEU A 56 4.88 5.67 -10.35
N ARG A 57 3.58 5.62 -10.65
CA ARG A 57 2.95 6.51 -11.62
C ARG A 57 2.38 7.76 -10.96
N ALA A 58 2.23 8.81 -11.74
CA ALA A 58 1.62 10.05 -11.31
C ALA A 58 0.16 9.82 -10.88
N ALA A 59 -0.16 10.29 -9.67
CA ALA A 59 -1.53 10.45 -9.24
C ALA A 59 -2.08 11.76 -9.82
N GLY A 60 -3.14 11.68 -10.63
CA GLY A 60 -3.80 12.86 -11.20
C GLY A 60 -4.79 13.53 -10.22
N ARG A 61 -5.29 12.77 -9.24
CA ARG A 61 -6.23 13.16 -8.19
C ARG A 61 -5.96 12.34 -6.92
N ALA A 62 -6.57 12.72 -5.81
CA ALA A 62 -6.44 12.02 -4.53
C ALA A 62 -6.85 10.53 -4.60
N ASP A 63 -7.82 10.23 -5.47
CA ASP A 63 -8.38 8.88 -5.64
C ASP A 63 -7.57 8.04 -6.66
N ASP A 64 -6.60 8.66 -7.34
CA ASP A 64 -5.76 8.08 -8.38
C ASP A 64 -4.39 7.61 -7.82
N ALA A 65 -4.39 6.89 -6.69
CA ALA A 65 -3.16 6.38 -6.10
C ALA A 65 -2.68 5.08 -6.78
N ASN A 66 -1.38 4.79 -6.65
CA ASN A 66 -0.86 3.44 -6.94
C ASN A 66 -1.32 2.51 -5.82
N VAL A 67 -2.12 1.50 -6.13
CA VAL A 67 -2.71 0.60 -5.12
C VAL A 67 -1.88 -0.67 -5.03
N VAL A 68 -1.47 -1.06 -3.83
CA VAL A 68 -0.66 -2.25 -3.57
C VAL A 68 -1.39 -3.11 -2.57
N GLY A 69 -1.84 -4.29 -3.01
CA GLY A 69 -2.49 -5.27 -2.17
C GLY A 69 -1.82 -6.64 -2.29
N LEU A 70 -2.34 -7.62 -1.57
CA LEU A 70 -1.83 -8.99 -1.65
C LEU A 70 -2.01 -9.61 -3.04
N ASP A 71 -3.04 -9.19 -3.78
CA ASP A 71 -3.38 -9.69 -5.12
C ASP A 71 -2.52 -9.08 -6.24
N GLY A 72 -1.79 -7.99 -5.96
CA GLY A 72 -0.94 -7.34 -6.95
C GLY A 72 -0.83 -5.83 -6.78
N VAL A 73 -0.34 -5.18 -7.83
CA VAL A 73 -0.17 -3.72 -7.93
C VAL A 73 -1.14 -3.19 -8.98
N GLY A 74 -2.01 -2.27 -8.58
CA GLY A 74 -2.93 -1.54 -9.43
C GLY A 74 -2.44 -0.11 -9.66
N TYR A 75 -2.56 0.36 -10.89
CA TYR A 75 -2.19 1.71 -11.28
C TYR A 75 -3.42 2.56 -11.56
N PRO A 76 -3.38 3.89 -11.32
CA PRO A 76 -4.54 4.76 -11.50
C PRO A 76 -5.07 4.80 -12.94
N SER A 77 -4.17 4.77 -13.92
CA SER A 77 -4.51 4.65 -15.34
C SER A 77 -3.30 4.13 -16.11
N GLU A 78 -3.56 3.40 -17.20
CA GLU A 78 -2.52 2.97 -18.14
C GLU A 78 -1.78 4.17 -18.77
N ARG A 79 -2.44 5.32 -18.90
CA ARG A 79 -1.89 6.54 -19.52
C ARG A 79 -1.12 7.44 -18.56
N SER A 80 -1.12 7.14 -17.26
CA SER A 80 -0.38 7.95 -16.29
C SER A 80 1.12 7.82 -16.52
N LEU A 81 1.81 8.97 -16.57
CA LEU A 81 3.26 9.02 -16.67
C LEU A 81 3.91 8.34 -15.45
N VAL A 82 5.00 7.60 -15.67
CA VAL A 82 5.86 7.10 -14.60
C VAL A 82 6.64 8.28 -14.03
N LEU A 83 6.51 8.52 -12.72
CA LEU A 83 7.24 9.60 -12.02
C LEU A 83 8.56 9.13 -11.43
N PHE A 84 8.55 7.90 -10.90
CA PHE A 84 9.69 7.27 -10.27
C PHE A 84 9.80 5.85 -10.79
N THR A 85 10.98 5.52 -11.29
CA THR A 85 11.27 4.17 -11.76
C THR A 85 11.69 3.30 -10.58
N SER A 86 11.43 2.00 -10.66
CA SER A 86 12.01 1.00 -9.75
C SER A 86 13.54 1.15 -9.67
N LEU A 87 14.15 0.64 -8.60
CA LEU A 87 15.56 0.83 -8.24
C LEU A 87 15.98 2.28 -7.91
N GLU A 88 15.13 3.29 -8.09
CA GLU A 88 15.42 4.66 -7.65
C GLU A 88 15.32 4.80 -6.12
N SER A 89 16.23 5.60 -5.56
CA SER A 89 16.14 6.04 -4.17
C SER A 89 15.09 7.15 -4.05
N VAL A 90 14.15 6.97 -3.13
CA VAL A 90 13.05 7.89 -2.86
C VAL A 90 12.89 8.12 -1.36
N PHE A 91 12.26 9.23 -1.00
CA PHE A 91 12.00 9.60 0.38
C PHE A 91 10.54 9.31 0.76
N LEU A 92 10.34 8.44 1.75
CA LEU A 92 9.02 8.16 2.32
C LEU A 92 8.70 9.20 3.39
N GLN A 93 7.93 10.22 3.00
CA GLN A 93 7.65 11.35 3.87
C GLN A 93 6.66 11.01 4.99
N ARG A 94 5.58 10.33 4.62
CA ARG A 94 4.40 10.22 5.48
C ARG A 94 3.65 8.93 5.20
N ILE A 95 3.09 8.39 6.28
CA ILE A 95 2.19 7.26 6.29
C ILE A 95 0.90 7.70 7.01
N THR A 96 -0.23 7.59 6.33
CA THR A 96 -1.55 8.01 6.82
C THR A 96 -2.53 6.86 6.79
N SER A 97 -3.46 6.81 7.76
CA SER A 97 -4.62 5.93 7.64
C SER A 97 -5.71 6.67 6.87
N GLU A 98 -6.11 6.13 5.72
CA GLU A 98 -7.12 6.73 4.83
C GLU A 98 -8.56 6.32 5.19
N GLY A 99 -8.75 5.69 6.35
CA GLY A 99 -9.98 4.98 6.67
C GLY A 99 -10.05 3.61 5.99
N GLY A 100 -10.99 2.76 6.42
CA GLY A 100 -11.04 1.39 5.93
C GLY A 100 -9.78 0.55 6.21
N SER A 101 -9.58 -0.48 5.39
CA SER A 101 -8.37 -1.30 5.42
C SER A 101 -7.24 -0.70 4.56
N ARG A 102 -7.12 0.63 4.51
CA ARG A 102 -6.17 1.35 3.64
C ARG A 102 -5.16 2.17 4.43
N LEU A 103 -3.92 2.13 3.97
CA LEU A 103 -2.80 2.93 4.47
C LEU A 103 -2.18 3.72 3.31
N GLY A 104 -2.21 5.05 3.38
CA GLY A 104 -1.62 5.93 2.37
C GLY A 104 -0.14 6.19 2.66
N LEU A 105 0.67 6.22 1.61
CA LEU A 105 2.09 6.59 1.62
C LEU A 105 2.28 7.80 0.70
N THR A 106 3.06 8.78 1.16
CA THR A 106 3.49 9.92 0.33
C THR A 106 4.98 9.82 0.04
N VAL A 107 5.33 9.74 -1.25
CA VAL A 107 6.69 9.47 -1.72
C VAL A 107 7.20 10.64 -2.56
N TYR A 108 8.45 11.04 -2.32
CA TYR A 108 9.16 12.13 -3.02
C TYR A 108 10.50 11.64 -3.55
N ARG A 109 11.11 12.35 -4.51
CA ARG A 109 12.44 12.00 -5.02
C ARG A 109 13.54 12.20 -3.97
N SER A 110 13.38 13.20 -3.11
CA SER A 110 14.33 13.46 -2.02
C SER A 110 13.68 14.17 -0.82
N ARG A 111 14.42 14.23 0.30
CA ARG A 111 14.02 14.98 1.49
C ARG A 111 13.92 16.48 1.21
N GLU A 112 14.86 17.01 0.44
CA GLU A 112 14.92 18.43 0.08
C GLU A 112 13.72 18.83 -0.80
N GLU A 113 13.29 17.95 -1.71
CA GLU A 113 12.04 18.14 -2.45
C GLU A 113 10.83 18.17 -1.52
N ALA A 114 10.75 17.23 -0.58
CA ALA A 114 9.66 17.19 0.37
C ALA A 114 9.61 18.46 1.26
N ASP A 115 10.77 18.96 1.69
CA ASP A 115 10.86 20.20 2.49
C ASP A 115 10.49 21.44 1.66
N ARG A 116 10.96 21.54 0.40
CA ARG A 116 10.58 22.62 -0.52
C ARG A 116 9.08 22.65 -0.83
N LEU A 117 8.50 21.49 -1.09
CA LEU A 117 7.06 21.37 -1.37
C LEU A 117 6.21 21.65 -0.12
N ARG A 118 6.68 21.26 1.07
CA ARG A 118 6.02 21.65 2.33
C ARG A 118 6.08 23.16 2.58
N ALA A 119 7.20 23.81 2.27
CA ALA A 119 7.34 25.26 2.41
C ALA A 119 6.47 26.06 1.41
N SER A 120 6.14 25.48 0.26
CA SER A 120 5.32 26.11 -0.78
C SER A 120 3.84 25.74 -0.73
N ALA A 121 3.46 24.75 0.08
CA ALA A 121 2.07 24.42 0.33
C ALA A 121 1.37 25.59 1.04
N VAL A 122 0.61 26.38 0.29
CA VAL A 122 -0.25 27.45 0.84
C VAL A 122 -1.29 26.78 1.75
N PRO A 123 -1.39 27.16 3.05
CA PRO A 123 -2.42 26.62 3.94
C PRO A 123 -3.79 26.92 3.34
N GLN A 124 -4.56 25.89 3.00
CA GLN A 124 -5.92 26.09 2.51
C GLN A 124 -6.75 26.77 3.61
N THR A 125 -7.42 27.86 3.26
CA THR A 125 -8.38 28.54 4.14
C THR A 125 -9.40 27.52 4.65
N MET A 126 -9.48 27.37 5.98
CA MET A 126 -10.20 26.32 6.68
C MET A 126 -11.71 26.31 6.32
N GLY A 127 -12.07 25.55 5.29
CA GLY A 127 -13.45 25.21 4.96
C GLY A 127 -13.88 23.93 5.67
N ALA A 128 -14.60 24.09 6.77
CA ALA A 128 -15.50 23.12 7.45
C ALA A 128 -15.00 21.71 7.85
N ASN A 129 -13.80 21.25 7.51
CA ASN A 129 -13.29 19.97 8.00
C ASN A 129 -11.77 20.02 8.34
N PRO A 130 -11.39 19.97 9.62
CA PRO A 130 -9.98 20.07 10.05
C PRO A 130 -9.09 18.90 9.60
N ASN A 131 -9.68 17.81 9.09
CA ASN A 131 -8.93 16.69 8.50
C ASN A 131 -8.73 16.81 6.98
N PHE A 132 -9.44 17.73 6.30
CA PHE A 132 -9.40 17.86 4.84
C PHE A 132 -8.13 18.57 4.35
N GLY A 133 -7.60 19.50 5.14
CA GLY A 133 -6.26 20.07 4.89
C GLY A 133 -5.11 19.05 5.09
N ARG A 134 -5.42 17.82 5.55
CA ARG A 134 -4.46 16.76 5.89
C ARG A 134 -4.59 15.49 5.05
N THR A 135 -5.55 15.41 4.12
CA THR A 135 -5.75 14.28 3.22
C THR A 135 -4.75 14.28 2.06
N LEU A 136 -4.49 13.08 1.50
CA LEU A 136 -3.68 12.79 0.30
C LEU A 136 -3.80 13.84 -0.83
N ALA A 137 -5.00 14.41 -0.99
CA ALA A 137 -5.38 15.38 -2.01
C ALA A 137 -4.52 16.66 -2.08
N THR A 138 -3.89 17.09 -0.98
CA THR A 138 -3.22 18.40 -0.93
C THR A 138 -1.77 18.37 -1.40
N PHE A 139 -1.13 17.20 -1.42
CA PHE A 139 0.33 17.09 -1.63
C PHE A 139 0.75 16.45 -2.96
N ALA A 140 -0.20 15.96 -3.76
CA ALA A 140 0.04 15.45 -5.11
C ALA A 140 0.29 16.59 -6.12
N GLN A 141 1.19 17.52 -5.79
CA GLN A 141 1.71 18.52 -6.70
C GLN A 141 3.15 18.14 -7.08
N GLN A 142 3.39 18.13 -8.40
CA GLN A 142 4.67 18.06 -9.12
C GLN A 142 5.88 17.58 -8.30
N GLY A 143 6.28 16.31 -8.51
CA GLY A 143 7.47 15.72 -7.88
C GLY A 143 7.18 14.79 -6.69
N SER A 144 5.91 14.53 -6.38
CA SER A 144 5.47 13.53 -5.42
C SER A 144 4.43 12.59 -6.02
N THR A 145 4.25 11.42 -5.41
CA THR A 145 3.12 10.54 -5.72
C THR A 145 2.62 9.80 -4.49
N SER A 146 1.44 9.21 -4.63
CA SER A 146 0.74 8.49 -3.57
C SER A 146 0.66 7.01 -3.85
N VAL A 147 0.89 6.22 -2.81
CA VAL A 147 0.70 4.77 -2.81
C VAL A 147 -0.31 4.42 -1.72
N VAL A 148 -1.27 3.56 -2.03
CA VAL A 148 -2.25 3.05 -1.06
C VAL A 148 -1.98 1.56 -0.87
N LEU A 149 -1.70 1.17 0.37
CA LEU A 149 -1.63 -0.23 0.76
C LEU A 149 -3.03 -0.71 1.13
N GLU A 150 -3.53 -1.72 0.43
CA GLU A 150 -4.82 -2.36 0.70
C GLU A 150 -4.64 -3.64 1.51
N LEU A 151 -5.15 -3.61 2.73
CA LEU A 151 -5.08 -4.71 3.68
C LEU A 151 -6.34 -5.58 3.57
N LYS A 152 -6.13 -6.89 3.70
CA LYS A 152 -7.20 -7.89 3.86
C LYS A 152 -7.38 -8.28 5.33
N ALA A 153 -6.36 -8.13 6.17
CA ALA A 153 -6.43 -8.51 7.57
C ALA A 153 -7.51 -7.72 8.34
N GLY A 154 -8.31 -8.45 9.10
CA GLY A 154 -9.41 -7.90 9.90
C GLY A 154 -8.92 -7.02 11.05
N LYS A 155 -9.74 -6.06 11.47
CA LYS A 155 -9.42 -5.07 12.52
C LYS A 155 -8.96 -5.67 13.86
N GLN A 156 -9.43 -6.87 14.21
CA GLN A 156 -9.09 -7.50 15.50
C GLN A 156 -7.72 -8.18 15.49
N ASP A 157 -7.10 -8.32 14.32
CA ASP A 157 -5.80 -8.94 14.14
C ASP A 157 -4.71 -7.89 13.89
N ALA A 158 -4.34 -7.17 14.95
CA ALA A 158 -3.30 -6.13 14.85
C ALA A 158 -1.93 -6.70 14.44
N ALA A 159 -1.62 -7.93 14.86
CA ALA A 159 -0.37 -8.60 14.50
C ALA A 159 -0.35 -8.96 13.02
N GLY A 160 -1.43 -9.56 12.51
CA GLY A 160 -1.59 -9.85 11.09
C GLY A 160 -1.59 -8.60 10.23
N GLN A 161 -2.23 -7.51 10.67
CA GLN A 161 -2.17 -6.23 9.96
C GLN A 161 -0.75 -5.67 9.90
N ARG A 162 0.03 -5.75 10.99
CA ARG A 162 1.43 -5.30 10.98
C ARG A 162 2.25 -6.11 9.98
N GLN A 163 2.13 -7.42 10.02
CA GLN A 163 2.86 -8.31 9.13
C GLN A 163 2.45 -8.12 7.66
N GLU A 164 1.16 -7.90 7.40
CA GLU A 164 0.65 -7.59 6.07
C GLU A 164 1.19 -6.25 5.57
N ILE A 165 1.16 -5.19 6.39
CA ILE A 165 1.73 -3.89 6.03
C ILE A 165 3.22 -4.01 5.70
N GLU A 166 4.00 -4.71 6.52
CA GLU A 166 5.43 -4.92 6.23
C GLU A 166 5.65 -5.68 4.92
N THR A 167 4.81 -6.68 4.64
CA THR A 167 4.85 -7.43 3.39
C THR A 167 4.55 -6.53 2.20
N LEU A 168 3.54 -5.66 2.30
CA LEU A 168 3.18 -4.73 1.23
C LEU A 168 4.22 -3.63 1.06
N LEU A 169 4.81 -3.12 2.15
CA LEU A 169 5.93 -2.18 2.09
C LEU A 169 7.15 -2.82 1.43
N ASP A 170 7.45 -4.09 1.73
CA ASP A 170 8.53 -4.82 1.06
C ASP A 170 8.24 -5.08 -0.42
N ARG A 171 6.97 -5.06 -0.87
CA ARG A 171 6.65 -5.07 -2.31
C ARG A 171 6.94 -3.73 -2.99
N VAL A 172 6.79 -2.62 -2.27
CA VAL A 172 7.05 -1.27 -2.80
C VAL A 172 8.54 -0.92 -2.74
N PHE A 173 9.21 -1.33 -1.67
CA PHE A 173 10.58 -0.96 -1.35
C PHE A 173 11.44 -2.17 -1.02
N TYR A 174 12.73 -2.09 -1.34
CA TYR A 174 13.73 -3.04 -0.85
C TYR A 174 14.03 -2.75 0.62
N LEU A 175 13.30 -3.39 1.55
CA LEU A 175 13.44 -3.13 3.00
C LEU A 175 14.47 -4.03 3.66
N LYS A 176 14.43 -5.32 3.36
CA LYS A 176 15.21 -6.36 4.06
C LYS A 176 16.28 -7.02 3.17
N SER A 177 16.33 -6.67 1.89
CA SER A 177 17.25 -7.25 0.90
C SER A 177 17.59 -6.25 -0.18
N ASP A 178 18.84 -6.24 -0.66
CA ASP A 178 19.23 -5.49 -1.86
C ASP A 178 18.60 -6.10 -3.13
N PRO A 179 18.43 -5.31 -4.21
CA PRO A 179 18.01 -5.82 -5.51
C PRO A 179 18.97 -6.90 -6.00
N THR A 180 18.38 -7.99 -6.51
CA THR A 180 19.14 -9.09 -7.09
C THR A 180 19.68 -8.71 -8.47
N ARG A 181 20.68 -9.46 -8.96
CA ARG A 181 21.18 -9.29 -10.34
C ARG A 181 20.05 -9.35 -11.37
N ASP A 182 19.14 -10.30 -11.23
CA ASP A 182 17.98 -10.47 -12.12
C ASP A 182 17.05 -9.25 -12.08
N ASP A 183 16.86 -8.62 -10.91
CA ASP A 183 16.09 -7.37 -10.80
C ASP A 183 16.76 -6.23 -11.59
N LEU A 184 18.09 -6.11 -11.50
CA LEU A 184 18.85 -5.09 -12.22
C LEU A 184 18.76 -5.28 -13.74
N GLU A 185 18.93 -6.51 -14.22
CA GLU A 185 18.84 -6.81 -15.65
C GLU A 185 17.42 -6.65 -16.17
N SER A 186 16.42 -7.13 -15.42
CA SER A 186 15.01 -6.95 -15.74
C SER A 186 14.68 -5.47 -15.86
N PHE A 187 15.14 -4.63 -14.93
CA PHE A 187 14.96 -3.20 -14.98
C PHE A 187 15.49 -2.59 -16.29
N VAL A 188 16.71 -2.94 -16.70
CA VAL A 188 17.30 -2.45 -17.96
C VAL A 188 16.44 -2.83 -19.17
N ARG A 189 15.96 -4.08 -19.22
CA ARG A 189 15.12 -4.57 -20.33
C ARG A 189 13.76 -3.86 -20.41
N HIS A 190 13.19 -3.46 -19.27
CA HIS A 190 11.91 -2.76 -19.21
C HIS A 190 12.00 -1.25 -19.50
N HIS A 191 13.20 -0.67 -19.49
CA HIS A 191 13.42 0.77 -19.68
C HIS A 191 14.38 1.08 -20.82
N PRO A 192 14.10 0.59 -22.06
CA PRO A 192 15.01 0.74 -23.20
C PRO A 192 15.18 2.19 -23.67
N ASP A 193 14.24 3.06 -23.29
CA ASP A 193 14.18 4.48 -23.57
C ASP A 193 15.05 5.33 -22.63
N LEU A 194 15.56 4.75 -21.53
CA LEU A 194 16.48 5.46 -20.64
C LEU A 194 17.91 5.52 -21.22
N PRO A 195 18.61 6.66 -21.10
CA PRO A 195 20.01 6.75 -21.50
C PRO A 195 20.91 5.79 -20.70
N VAL A 196 21.90 5.17 -21.36
CA VAL A 196 22.87 4.26 -20.72
C VAL A 196 23.50 4.84 -19.45
N PRO A 197 23.95 6.12 -19.40
CA PRO A 197 24.49 6.68 -18.16
C PRO A 197 23.50 6.70 -16.99
N ARG A 198 22.20 6.87 -17.28
CA ARG A 198 21.14 6.84 -16.27
C ARG A 198 20.89 5.41 -15.78
N LEU A 199 20.86 4.44 -16.70
CA LEU A 199 20.75 3.02 -16.36
C LEU A 199 21.92 2.59 -15.47
N HIS A 200 23.15 2.93 -15.85
CA HIS A 200 24.35 2.67 -15.03
C HIS A 200 24.24 3.31 -13.64
N ALA A 201 23.83 4.58 -13.55
CA ALA A 201 23.70 5.26 -12.27
C ALA A 201 22.65 4.62 -11.33
N VAL A 202 21.59 4.04 -11.89
CA VAL A 202 20.50 3.43 -11.12
C VAL A 202 20.78 1.96 -10.79
N THR A 203 21.40 1.19 -11.70
CA THR A 203 21.61 -0.25 -11.51
C THR A 203 23.01 -0.59 -11.00
N GLY A 204 24.01 0.24 -11.29
CA GLY A 204 25.43 -0.06 -11.04
C GLY A 204 26.02 -1.08 -12.01
N LEU A 205 25.28 -1.49 -13.06
CA LEU A 205 25.78 -2.41 -14.07
C LEU A 205 26.75 -1.71 -15.03
N PRO A 206 27.79 -2.41 -15.54
CA PRO A 206 28.70 -1.90 -16.56
C PRO A 206 27.99 -1.47 -17.86
N ASP A 207 28.51 -0.42 -18.50
CA ASP A 207 27.96 0.14 -19.73
C ASP A 207 27.86 -0.86 -20.90
N ASP A 208 28.84 -1.76 -21.03
CA ASP A 208 28.87 -2.81 -22.07
C ASP A 208 27.77 -3.85 -21.85
N GLU A 209 27.56 -4.24 -20.60
CA GLU A 209 26.48 -5.14 -20.20
C GLU A 209 25.10 -4.51 -20.45
N ILE A 210 24.90 -3.25 -20.05
CA ILE A 210 23.66 -2.52 -20.31
C ILE A 210 23.37 -2.48 -21.82
N ARG A 211 24.38 -2.19 -22.64
CA ARG A 211 24.20 -2.17 -24.11
C ARG A 211 23.87 -3.54 -24.69
N ALA A 212 24.38 -4.63 -24.11
CA ALA A 212 24.02 -5.99 -24.52
C ALA A 212 22.55 -6.30 -24.21
N LEU A 213 22.12 -6.03 -22.97
CA LEU A 213 20.74 -6.24 -22.52
C LEU A 213 19.72 -5.45 -23.37
N LEU A 214 20.05 -4.20 -23.71
CA LEU A 214 19.20 -3.36 -24.56
C LEU A 214 19.08 -3.88 -26.01
N LYS A 215 20.12 -4.53 -26.54
CA LYS A 215 20.09 -5.15 -27.88
C LYS A 215 19.24 -6.41 -27.90
N GLU A 216 19.31 -7.22 -26.85
CA GLU A 216 18.48 -8.44 -26.71
C GLU A 216 16.99 -8.12 -26.58
N ALA A 217 16.66 -6.99 -25.93
CA ALA A 217 15.28 -6.55 -25.72
C ALA A 217 14.64 -5.90 -26.97
N ALA A 218 15.41 -5.54 -27.99
CA ALA A 218 14.88 -4.94 -29.21
C ALA A 218 14.15 -6.00 -30.07
N PRO A 219 12.94 -5.72 -30.58
CA PRO A 219 12.28 -6.63 -31.51
C PRO A 219 13.15 -6.84 -32.78
N PRO A 220 13.12 -8.02 -33.41
CA PRO A 220 13.82 -8.23 -34.67
C PRO A 220 13.30 -7.21 -35.70
N GLY A 221 14.22 -6.43 -36.26
CA GLY A 221 13.93 -5.42 -37.27
C GLY A 221 13.50 -6.00 -38.61
#